data_AF-A0A396TZ41-F1
#
_entry.id   AF-A0A396TZ41-F1
#
_cell.length_a   1.000
_cell.length_b   1.000
_cell.length_c   1.000
_cell.angle_alpha   90.00
_cell.angle_beta   90.00
_cell.angle_gamma   90.00
#
_symmetry.space_group_name_H-M   'P 1'
#
loop_
_entity.id
_entity.type
_entity.pdbx_description
1 polymer ?
#
loop_
_entity_poly.entity_id
_entity_poly.type
_entity_poly.pdbx_seq_one_letter_code
_entity_poly.pdbx_strand_id
1 'polypeptide(L)'
;MNNDLTPKADHNLDAIGLRCPEPVMMVRMNIRKIASGETLLVQCDDPSTTRDIPSFCRFMDHELTFKQVDQSPYIYIIKKN
;
A
#
# COMPACT_ATOMS: atom_id res chain seq x y z
N MET A 1 -24.09 12.84 0.10
CA MET A 1 -22.84 13.27 -0.54
C MET A 1 -21.72 12.40 0.02
N ASN A 2 -21.57 11.17 -0.47
CA ASN A 2 -20.48 10.29 -0.04
C ASN A 2 -19.72 9.90 -1.31
N ASN A 3 -18.76 10.73 -1.68
CA ASN A 3 -17.85 10.43 -2.77
C ASN A 3 -16.73 9.58 -2.16
N ASP A 4 -17.01 8.29 -1.93
CA ASP A 4 -16.00 7.29 -1.57
C ASP A 4 -15.06 7.10 -2.77
N LEU A 5 -14.15 8.06 -2.95
CA LEU A 5 -13.09 8.05 -3.96
C LEU A 5 -11.95 7.11 -3.57
N THR A 6 -12.11 6.31 -2.51
CA THR A 6 -11.13 5.32 -2.11
C THR A 6 -11.04 4.29 -3.24
N PRO A 7 -9.89 4.21 -3.93
CA PRO A 7 -9.76 3.28 -5.04
C PRO A 7 -10.00 1.86 -4.52
N LYS A 8 -10.87 1.11 -5.21
CA LYS A 8 -11.37 -0.18 -4.73
C LYS A 8 -10.23 -1.20 -4.72
N ALA A 9 -9.98 -1.82 -3.57
CA ALA A 9 -9.07 -2.95 -3.42
C ALA A 9 -9.77 -4.11 -2.69
N ASP A 10 -9.22 -5.31 -2.83
CA ASP A 10 -9.75 -6.52 -2.20
C ASP A 10 -9.46 -6.55 -0.70
N HIS A 11 -8.31 -5.99 -0.30
CA HIS A 11 -7.83 -5.93 1.08
C HIS A 11 -7.39 -4.51 1.45
N ASN A 12 -7.48 -4.16 2.73
CA ASN A 12 -7.06 -2.84 3.24
C ASN A 12 -6.05 -3.00 4.39
N LEU A 13 -5.05 -2.13 4.41
CA LEU A 13 -4.04 -2.02 5.45
C LEU A 13 -3.93 -0.56 5.89
N ASP A 14 -4.30 -0.31 7.16
CA ASP A 14 -4.02 0.95 7.84
C ASP A 14 -2.63 0.88 8.51
N ALA A 15 -1.73 1.73 8.05
CA ALA A 15 -0.38 1.92 8.56
C ALA A 15 -0.13 3.39 8.92
N ILE A 16 -1.18 4.17 9.21
CA ILE A 16 -1.06 5.55 9.70
C ILE A 16 -0.44 5.54 11.10
N GLY A 17 0.48 6.47 11.34
CA GLY A 17 1.20 6.60 12.61
C GLY A 17 2.40 5.65 12.75
N LEU A 18 2.51 4.65 11.88
CA LEU A 18 3.69 3.79 11.79
C LEU A 18 4.86 4.52 11.12
N ARG A 19 6.09 4.17 11.49
CA ARG A 19 7.31 4.78 10.92
C ARG A 19 8.25 3.71 10.41
N CYS A 20 9.09 4.06 9.43
CA CYS A 20 10.08 3.16 8.85
C CYS A 20 10.86 2.39 9.95
N PRO A 21 10.94 1.04 9.90
CA PRO A 21 10.54 0.15 8.80
C PRO A 21 9.13 -0.47 8.90
N GLU A 22 8.32 -0.09 9.90
CA GLU A 22 7.07 -0.77 10.25
C GLU A 22 6.04 -0.82 9.10
N PRO A 23 5.75 0.26 8.34
CA PRO A 23 4.76 0.20 7.25
C PRO A 23 5.09 -0.88 6.21
N VAL A 24 6.35 -0.98 5.80
CA VAL A 24 6.80 -1.94 4.79
C VAL A 24 6.74 -3.37 5.32
N MET A 25 7.05 -3.57 6.61
CA MET A 25 6.90 -4.87 7.25
C MET A 25 5.44 -5.32 7.26
N MET A 26 4.52 -4.41 7.59
CA MET A 26 3.08 -4.69 7.57
C MET A 26 2.57 -4.99 6.16
N VAL A 27 3.00 -4.24 5.15
CA VAL A 27 2.69 -4.53 3.74
C VAL A 27 3.14 -5.93 3.36
N ARG A 28 4.40 -6.28 3.66
CA ARG A 28 4.96 -7.60 3.38
C ARG A 28 4.18 -8.72 4.07
N MET A 29 3.75 -8.53 5.31
CA MET A 29 2.96 -9.52 6.04
C MET A 29 1.57 -9.72 5.43
N ASN A 30 0.91 -8.64 5.00
CA ASN A 30 -0.44 -8.71 4.43
C ASN A 30 -0.44 -9.26 3.01
N ILE A 31 0.46 -8.80 2.13
CA ILE A 31 0.62 -9.32 0.77
C ILE A 31 0.87 -10.85 0.75
N ARG A 32 1.57 -11.39 1.75
CA ARG A 32 1.77 -12.84 1.85
C ARG A 32 0.48 -13.63 2.09
N LYS A 33 -0.54 -13.01 2.71
CA LYS A 33 -1.81 -13.65 3.08
C LYS A 33 -2.86 -13.62 1.96
N ILE A 34 -2.73 -12.70 1.00
CA ILE A 34 -3.71 -12.54 -0.09
C ILE A 34 -3.37 -13.45 -1.28
N ALA A 35 -4.34 -13.72 -2.16
CA ALA A 35 -4.14 -14.52 -3.35
C ALA A 35 -3.42 -13.74 -4.48
N SER A 36 -2.76 -14.46 -5.40
CA SER A 36 -2.25 -13.84 -6.63
C SER A 36 -3.42 -13.26 -7.43
N GLY A 37 -3.22 -12.08 -8.00
CA GLY A 37 -4.23 -11.27 -8.67
C GLY A 37 -5.01 -10.32 -7.75
N GLU A 38 -5.02 -10.55 -6.44
CA GLU A 38 -5.71 -9.68 -5.48
C GLU A 38 -4.89 -8.41 -5.17
N THR A 39 -5.62 -7.40 -4.70
CA THR A 39 -5.10 -6.06 -4.42
C THR A 39 -5.14 -5.71 -2.93
N LEU A 40 -4.08 -5.06 -2.46
CA LEU A 40 -3.95 -4.50 -1.11
C LEU A 40 -3.86 -2.98 -1.19
N LEU A 41 -4.85 -2.29 -0.63
CA LEU A 41 -4.79 -0.86 -0.36
C LEU A 41 -4.01 -0.61 0.93
N VAL A 42 -3.08 0.34 0.88
CA VAL A 42 -2.23 0.73 2.01
C VAL A 42 -2.40 2.22 2.26
N GLN A 43 -2.75 2.60 3.49
CA GLN A 43 -2.81 3.99 3.95
C GLN A 43 -1.69 4.25 4.94
N CYS A 44 -0.93 5.31 4.77
CA CYS A 44 0.14 5.69 5.71
C CYS A 44 0.47 7.19 5.62
N ASP A 45 1.11 7.74 6.64
CA ASP A 45 1.51 9.15 6.70
C ASP A 45 3.04 9.36 6.71
N ASP A 46 3.83 8.28 6.65
CA ASP A 46 5.29 8.34 6.65
C ASP A 46 5.86 8.65 5.24
N PRO A 47 6.62 9.75 5.06
CA PRO A 47 7.25 10.10 3.78
C PRO A 47 8.25 9.06 3.27
N SER A 48 8.81 8.18 4.12
CA SER A 48 9.74 7.14 3.66
C SER A 48 9.05 6.16 2.69
N THR A 49 7.76 5.91 2.92
CA THR A 49 6.96 4.95 2.13
C THR A 49 6.86 5.30 0.65
N THR A 50 7.03 6.59 0.33
CA THR A 50 7.04 7.10 -1.06
C THR A 50 8.15 6.47 -1.91
N ARG A 51 9.24 6.03 -1.28
CA ARG A 51 10.38 5.32 -1.88
C ARG A 51 10.35 3.83 -1.54
N ASP A 52 9.98 3.47 -0.31
CA ASP A 52 10.08 2.10 0.17
C ASP A 52 9.01 1.19 -0.46
N ILE A 53 7.77 1.66 -0.66
CA ILE A 53 6.70 0.85 -1.26
C ILE A 53 6.98 0.55 -2.74
N PRO A 54 7.34 1.52 -3.60
CA PRO A 54 7.73 1.22 -4.98
C PRO A 54 8.92 0.27 -5.07
N SER A 55 9.91 0.42 -4.18
CA SER A 55 11.06 -0.48 -4.11
C SER A 55 10.63 -1.88 -3.71
N PHE A 56 9.79 -2.02 -2.68
CA PHE A 56 9.20 -3.29 -2.25
C PHE A 56 8.48 -4.00 -3.41
N CYS A 57 7.61 -3.29 -4.13
CA CYS A 57 6.89 -3.86 -5.28
C CYS A 57 7.87 -4.37 -6.36
N ARG A 58 8.90 -3.59 -6.70
CA ARG A 58 9.91 -3.99 -7.68
C ARG A 58 10.74 -5.20 -7.24
N PHE A 59 11.15 -5.26 -5.97
CA PHE A 59 12.01 -6.33 -5.46
C PHE A 59 11.25 -7.65 -5.22
N MET A 60 9.97 -7.56 -4.88
CA MET A 60 9.13 -8.72 -4.58
C MET A 60 8.29 -9.19 -5.78
N ASP A 61 8.49 -8.60 -6.95
CA ASP A 61 7.73 -8.86 -8.18
C ASP A 61 6.22 -8.69 -7.97
N HIS A 62 5.82 -7.52 -7.49
CA HIS A 62 4.43 -7.10 -7.33
C HIS A 62 4.18 -5.81 -8.13
N GLU A 63 2.93 -5.59 -8.50
CA GLU A 63 2.54 -4.44 -9.31
C GLU A 63 2.00 -3.32 -8.41
N LEU A 64 2.55 -2.10 -8.52
CA LEU A 64 1.98 -0.92 -7.88
C LEU A 64 0.97 -0.28 -8.83
N THR A 65 -0.32 -0.57 -8.65
CA THR A 65 -1.40 -0.17 -9.56
C THR A 65 -1.91 1.24 -9.29
N PHE A 66 -1.74 1.75 -8.08
CA PHE A 66 -2.13 3.11 -7.71
C PHE A 66 -1.18 3.70 -6.66
N LYS A 67 -0.95 5.01 -6.74
CA LYS A 67 -0.16 5.79 -5.77
C LYS A 67 -0.68 7.23 -5.71
N GLN A 68 -0.99 7.70 -4.51
CA GLN A 68 -1.29 9.11 -4.20
C GLN A 68 -0.37 9.54 -3.04
N VAL A 69 0.53 10.50 -3.31
CA VAL A 69 1.49 11.00 -2.32
C VAL A 69 1.54 12.52 -2.21
N ASP A 70 0.65 13.23 -2.91
CA ASP A 70 0.60 14.69 -2.90
C ASP A 70 0.08 15.26 -1.57
N GLN A 71 -0.74 14.48 -0.86
CA GLN A 71 -1.32 14.83 0.43
C GLN A 71 -1.37 13.61 1.35
N SER A 72 -1.17 13.84 2.65
CA SER A 72 -1.36 12.81 3.68
C SER A 72 -2.85 12.63 4.00
N PRO A 73 -3.34 11.41 4.24
CA PRO A 73 -2.60 10.15 4.20
C PRO A 73 -2.26 9.72 2.77
N TYR A 74 -1.05 9.20 2.59
CA TYR A 74 -0.61 8.57 1.35
C TYR A 74 -1.37 7.26 1.12
N ILE A 75 -1.72 7.01 -0.13
CA ILE A 75 -2.51 5.84 -0.54
C ILE A 75 -1.73 5.08 -1.61
N TYR A 76 -1.62 3.77 -1.44
CA TYR A 76 -1.03 2.86 -2.42
C TYR A 76 -1.98 1.69 -2.68
N ILE A 77 -2.07 1.22 -3.91
CA ILE A 77 -2.67 -0.10 -4.19
C ILE A 77 -1.59 -0.98 -4.81
N ILE A 78 -1.38 -2.14 -4.18
CA ILE A 78 -0.42 -3.14 -4.59
C ILE A 78 -1.19 -4.38 -5.03
N LYS A 79 -0.98 -4.81 -6.26
CA LYS A 79 -1.50 -6.07 -6.77
C LYS A 79 -0.43 -7.16 -6.65
N LYS A 80 -0.82 -8.29 -6.06
CA LYS A 80 0.07 -9.45 -5.96
C LYS A 80 0.11 -10.18 -7.31
N ASN A 81 1.32 -10.46 -7.80
CA ASN A 81 1.54 -11.35 -8.93
C ASN A 81 1.50 -12.82 -8.50
#